data_AF-A0A0H2UVH0-F1
#
_entry.id   AF-A0A0H2UVH0-F1
#
_cell.length_a   1.000
_cell.length_b   1.000
_cell.length_c   1.000
_cell.angle_alpha   90.00
_cell.angle_beta   90.00
_cell.angle_gamma   90.00
#
_symmetry.space_group_name_H-M   'P 1'
#
loop_
_entity.id
_entity.type
_entity.pdbx_description
1 polymer ?
#
loop_
_entity_poly.entity_id
_entity_poly.type
_entity_poly.pdbx_seq_one_letter_code
_entity_poly.pdbx_strand_id
1 'polypeptide(L)'
;MATVSEVISYWRGLADTNQGYDADLAWGWQCADVTNGTTTNFFGVTLWGNAIDLLDSAKAQGLEVIYDAPGINPKAGDLFVMYTYAHPYGHTGIVIADSDGYTIQTIEQNVDGYSDNNGDGINDQFQVGGPARYVTRAFSDGDGYIVGWIRPPYSDTSSEKQSQSQAPSGFRKLKDEVGTFEVMVPALNVRREPSLNGEIVACYQYGMTGTYDSVYVGDGYIWVSYVGASGMRNYMAVGDADGDYNVNPYCKFY
;
A
#
# COMPACT_ATOMS: atom_id res chain seq x y z
N MET A 1 -11.52 -14.50 6.85
CA MET A 1 -10.71 -13.36 7.26
C MET A 1 -9.31 -13.85 7.58
N ALA A 2 -8.31 -12.97 7.51
CA ALA A 2 -6.93 -13.33 7.73
C ALA A 2 -6.61 -13.48 9.24
N THR A 3 -5.58 -14.27 9.56
CA THR A 3 -5.06 -14.37 10.93
C THR A 3 -3.89 -13.41 11.15
N VAL A 4 -3.59 -13.06 12.41
CA VAL A 4 -2.40 -12.26 12.76
C VAL A 4 -1.13 -12.93 12.24
N SER A 5 -1.00 -14.24 12.43
CA SER A 5 0.18 -15.00 11.98
C SER A 5 0.34 -14.97 10.47
N GLU A 6 -0.75 -15.11 9.70
CA GLU A 6 -0.70 -15.07 8.24
C GLU A 6 -0.17 -13.72 7.73
N VAL A 7 -0.71 -12.62 8.26
CA VAL A 7 -0.31 -11.27 7.83
C VAL A 7 1.14 -10.97 8.25
N ILE A 8 1.53 -11.28 9.48
CA ILE A 8 2.93 -11.06 9.94
C ILE A 8 3.90 -11.94 9.14
N SER A 9 3.57 -13.21 8.89
CA SER A 9 4.44 -14.11 8.11
C SER A 9 4.64 -13.61 6.68
N TYR A 10 3.60 -13.05 6.05
CA TYR A 10 3.73 -12.43 4.74
C TYR A 10 4.74 -11.27 4.75
N TRP A 11 4.59 -10.33 5.70
CA TRP A 11 5.49 -9.19 5.83
C TRP A 11 6.92 -9.58 6.19
N ARG A 12 7.11 -10.61 7.02
CA ARG A 12 8.43 -11.19 7.32
C ARG A 12 9.10 -11.75 6.07
N GLY A 13 8.36 -12.47 5.22
CA GLY A 13 8.89 -13.01 3.96
C GLY A 13 9.46 -11.92 3.04
N LEU A 14 8.77 -10.77 2.95
CA LEU A 14 9.25 -9.62 2.19
C LEU A 14 10.50 -8.99 2.82
N ALA A 15 10.50 -8.81 4.15
CA ALA A 15 11.65 -8.24 4.85
C ALA A 15 12.89 -9.15 4.79
N ASP A 16 12.72 -10.46 4.93
CA ASP A 16 13.81 -11.46 4.91
C ASP A 16 14.51 -11.53 3.54
N THR A 17 13.77 -11.25 2.46
CA THR A 17 14.29 -11.25 1.09
C THR A 17 14.83 -9.88 0.67
N ASN A 18 14.85 -8.89 1.58
CA ASN A 18 15.15 -7.49 1.31
C ASN A 18 14.32 -6.93 0.14
N GLN A 19 13.08 -7.44 0.03
CA GLN A 19 12.13 -7.05 -0.98
C GLN A 19 11.22 -5.97 -0.41
N GLY A 20 10.90 -4.97 -1.24
CA GLY A 20 9.71 -4.17 -0.99
C GLY A 20 8.48 -5.06 -0.95
N TYR A 21 7.38 -4.51 -0.46
CA TYR A 21 6.06 -5.13 -0.59
C TYR A 21 5.74 -5.65 -2.00
N ASP A 22 6.49 -5.20 -3.02
CA ASP A 22 6.32 -5.59 -4.42
C ASP A 22 7.64 -5.79 -5.19
N ALA A 23 8.70 -6.32 -4.56
CA ALA A 23 9.96 -6.63 -5.26
C ALA A 23 10.13 -8.12 -5.64
N ASP A 24 9.10 -8.95 -5.48
CA ASP A 24 9.12 -10.37 -5.84
C ASP A 24 8.59 -10.69 -7.25
N LEU A 25 8.05 -9.70 -7.98
CA LEU A 25 7.46 -9.87 -9.32
C LEU A 25 6.39 -10.98 -9.38
N ALA A 26 5.80 -11.36 -8.23
CA ALA A 26 4.93 -12.53 -8.11
C ALA A 26 3.62 -12.23 -7.37
N TRP A 27 3.57 -11.19 -6.53
CA TRP A 27 2.35 -10.86 -5.78
C TRP A 27 1.69 -9.52 -6.14
N GLY A 28 2.24 -8.73 -7.05
CA GLY A 28 1.50 -7.78 -7.89
C GLY A 28 0.50 -6.85 -7.22
N TRP A 29 0.76 -6.42 -5.98
CA TRP A 29 -0.16 -5.57 -5.24
C TRP A 29 -0.02 -4.11 -5.66
N GLN A 30 -1.17 -3.44 -5.79
CA GLN A 30 -1.23 -2.14 -6.47
C GLN A 30 -1.04 -0.98 -5.49
N CYS A 31 -1.52 -1.12 -4.25
CA CYS A 31 -1.25 -0.16 -3.17
C CYS A 31 0.12 -0.45 -2.54
N ALA A 32 1.04 0.51 -2.48
CA ALA A 32 2.44 0.28 -2.13
C ALA A 32 2.84 0.73 -0.72
N ASP A 33 1.87 0.89 0.18
CA ASP A 33 2.09 1.15 1.61
C ASP A 33 1.65 -0.03 2.49
N VAL A 34 2.34 -0.22 3.61
CA VAL A 34 2.13 -1.36 4.51
C VAL A 34 0.69 -1.46 5.01
N THR A 35 0.08 -0.33 5.31
CA THR A 35 -1.19 -0.28 6.03
C THR A 35 -2.37 -0.45 5.09
N ASN A 36 -2.51 0.41 4.08
CA ASN A 36 -3.62 0.28 3.13
C ASN A 36 -3.43 -0.94 2.21
N GLY A 37 -2.19 -1.34 1.92
CA GLY A 37 -1.89 -2.63 1.32
C GLY A 37 -2.45 -3.80 2.14
N THR A 38 -2.16 -3.85 3.44
CA THR A 38 -2.68 -4.90 4.33
C THR A 38 -4.20 -4.90 4.39
N THR A 39 -4.84 -3.75 4.61
CA THR A 39 -6.30 -3.68 4.75
C THR A 39 -7.02 -4.02 3.45
N THR A 40 -6.51 -3.59 2.30
CA THR A 40 -7.11 -3.89 1.00
C THR A 40 -6.99 -5.37 0.68
N ASN A 41 -5.78 -5.94 0.78
CA ASN A 41 -5.54 -7.29 0.25
C ASN A 41 -5.94 -8.43 1.19
N PHE A 42 -5.89 -8.23 2.51
CA PHE A 42 -6.29 -9.25 3.48
C PHE A 42 -7.72 -9.07 4.01
N PHE A 43 -8.26 -7.85 3.94
CA PHE A 43 -9.55 -7.52 4.55
C PHE A 43 -10.55 -6.88 3.60
N GLY A 44 -10.17 -6.56 2.35
CA GLY A 44 -11.06 -5.93 1.38
C GLY A 44 -11.48 -4.50 1.76
N VAL A 45 -10.70 -3.82 2.60
CA VAL A 45 -11.00 -2.46 3.06
C VAL A 45 -9.91 -1.51 2.59
N THR A 46 -10.24 -0.67 1.63
CA THR A 46 -9.33 0.40 1.15
C THR A 46 -9.49 1.67 1.97
N LEU A 47 -8.35 2.27 2.29
CA LEU A 47 -8.21 3.51 3.04
C LEU A 47 -7.61 4.59 2.12
N TRP A 48 -8.18 5.79 2.19
CA TRP A 48 -7.72 6.94 1.40
C TRP A 48 -6.87 7.90 2.24
N GLY A 49 -6.07 8.73 1.59
CA GLY A 49 -5.22 9.75 2.22
C GLY A 49 -3.74 9.36 2.27
N ASN A 50 -2.93 10.21 2.92
CA ASN A 50 -1.55 9.89 3.26
C ASN A 50 -1.48 8.97 4.49
N ALA A 51 -0.27 8.51 4.85
CA ALA A 51 -0.05 7.69 6.04
C ALA A 51 -0.63 8.31 7.33
N ILE A 52 -0.49 9.64 7.50
CA ILE A 52 -1.03 10.36 8.67
C ILE A 52 -2.56 10.34 8.75
N ASP A 53 -3.25 10.20 7.62
CA ASP A 53 -4.71 10.25 7.53
C ASP A 53 -5.37 8.88 7.79
N LEU A 54 -4.57 7.81 7.83
CA LEU A 54 -5.09 6.43 7.83
C LEU A 54 -5.90 6.08 9.08
N LEU A 55 -5.65 6.70 10.24
CA LEU A 55 -6.48 6.49 11.43
C LEU A 55 -7.90 7.04 11.22
N ASP A 56 -8.04 8.19 10.57
CA ASP A 56 -9.33 8.81 10.29
C ASP A 56 -10.08 8.03 9.20
N SER A 57 -9.39 7.63 8.13
CA SER A 57 -9.94 6.78 7.09
C SER A 57 -10.37 5.41 7.63
N ALA A 58 -9.59 4.79 8.51
CA ALA A 58 -9.93 3.52 9.14
C ALA A 58 -11.19 3.62 10.02
N LYS A 59 -11.30 4.67 10.84
CA LYS A 59 -12.53 4.94 11.62
C LYS A 59 -13.74 5.15 10.71
N ALA A 60 -13.59 5.89 9.62
CA ALA A 60 -14.67 6.13 8.66
C ALA A 60 -15.17 4.83 8.00
N GLN A 61 -14.26 3.88 7.78
CA GLN A 61 -14.56 2.54 7.26
C GLN A 61 -15.00 1.53 8.35
N GLY A 62 -15.14 1.97 9.61
CA GLY A 62 -15.61 1.14 10.72
C GLY A 62 -14.58 0.19 11.31
N LEU A 63 -13.29 0.37 11.01
CA LEU A 63 -12.20 -0.40 11.63
C LEU A 63 -11.93 0.07 13.06
N GLU A 64 -11.39 -0.83 13.89
CA GLU A 64 -10.94 -0.50 15.24
C GLU A 64 -9.69 0.37 15.19
N VAL A 65 -9.74 1.53 15.86
CA VAL A 65 -8.64 2.49 15.95
C VAL A 65 -8.37 2.82 17.40
N ILE A 66 -7.09 2.76 17.79
CA ILE A 66 -6.63 2.96 19.16
C ILE A 66 -5.54 4.03 19.12
N TYR A 67 -5.69 5.07 19.94
CA TYR A 67 -4.70 6.12 20.08
C TYR A 67 -3.67 5.78 21.16
N ASP A 68 -2.44 6.21 20.95
CA ASP A 68 -1.37 6.06 21.93
C ASP A 68 -1.72 6.80 23.24
N ALA A 69 -1.52 6.15 24.37
CA ALA A 69 -1.77 6.69 25.70
C ALA A 69 -1.02 5.88 26.76
N PRO A 70 -0.71 6.46 27.95
CA PRO A 70 -0.04 5.73 29.02
C PRO A 70 -0.75 4.42 29.39
N GLY A 71 -0.04 3.29 29.25
CA GLY A 71 -0.54 1.95 29.55
C GLY A 71 -1.40 1.31 28.46
N ILE A 72 -1.56 1.98 27.31
CA ILE A 72 -2.23 1.47 26.12
C ILE A 72 -1.16 1.20 25.08
N ASN A 73 -0.80 -0.08 24.89
CA ASN A 73 0.30 -0.47 24.00
C ASN A 73 -0.22 -1.27 22.78
N PRO A 74 0.43 -1.17 21.61
CA PRO A 74 0.08 -1.95 20.44
C PRO A 74 0.41 -3.43 20.63
N LYS A 75 -0.33 -4.26 19.90
CA LYS A 75 -0.18 -5.71 19.84
C LYS A 75 0.34 -6.15 18.48
N ALA A 76 0.84 -7.38 18.41
CA ALA A 76 1.19 -8.01 17.15
C ALA A 76 0.00 -7.98 16.16
N GLY A 77 0.23 -7.48 14.96
CA GLY A 77 -0.77 -7.28 13.91
C GLY A 77 -1.37 -5.88 13.86
N ASP A 78 -1.14 -5.03 14.86
CA ASP A 78 -1.59 -3.64 14.79
C ASP A 78 -0.81 -2.87 13.70
N LEU A 79 -1.49 -1.97 12.98
CA LEU A 79 -0.92 -1.14 11.93
C LEU A 79 -0.74 0.29 12.45
N PHE A 80 0.50 0.70 12.73
CA PHE A 80 0.75 1.98 13.39
C PHE A 80 0.71 3.16 12.42
N VAL A 81 0.31 4.31 12.92
CA VAL A 81 0.44 5.60 12.25
C VAL A 81 1.31 6.52 13.10
N MET A 82 2.30 7.12 12.46
CA MET A 82 3.30 7.98 13.05
C MET A 82 3.23 9.37 12.43
N TYR A 83 3.25 10.38 13.29
CA TYR A 83 3.50 11.77 12.87
C TYR A 83 4.98 11.93 12.60
N THR A 84 5.37 12.57 11.50
CA THR A 84 6.76 12.82 11.15
C THR A 84 7.11 14.31 11.21
N TYR A 85 8.30 14.64 11.75
CA TYR A 85 8.74 16.04 11.85
C TYR A 85 9.27 16.58 10.51
N ALA A 86 9.84 15.71 9.68
CA ALA A 86 10.51 16.12 8.43
C ALA A 86 9.53 16.48 7.31
N HIS A 87 8.31 15.94 7.30
CA HIS A 87 7.33 16.14 6.23
C HIS A 87 5.89 15.89 6.73
N PRO A 88 4.86 16.44 6.07
CA PRO A 88 3.49 16.36 6.57
C PRO A 88 2.76 15.05 6.28
N TYR A 89 3.36 14.11 5.53
CA TYR A 89 2.66 12.89 5.05
C TYR A 89 2.46 11.80 6.12
N GLY A 90 3.19 11.88 7.25
CA GLY A 90 3.26 10.82 8.25
C GLY A 90 4.04 9.60 7.79
N HIS A 91 4.04 8.57 8.63
CA HIS A 91 4.69 7.28 8.40
C HIS A 91 3.84 6.13 8.96
N THR A 92 4.01 4.92 8.45
CA THR A 92 3.18 3.76 8.84
C THR A 92 3.93 2.44 8.70
N GLY A 93 3.41 1.39 9.34
CA GLY A 93 3.97 0.05 9.27
C GLY A 93 3.19 -0.95 10.12
N ILE A 94 3.64 -2.19 10.16
CA ILE A 94 3.00 -3.27 10.92
C ILE A 94 3.81 -3.61 12.16
N VAL A 95 3.13 -3.75 13.30
CA VAL A 95 3.69 -4.22 14.57
C VAL A 95 3.77 -5.74 14.56
N ILE A 96 4.97 -6.30 14.78
CA ILE A 96 5.22 -7.75 14.61
C ILE A 96 5.36 -8.51 15.94
N ALA A 97 5.29 -7.81 17.07
CA ALA A 97 5.29 -8.36 18.41
C ALA A 97 4.57 -7.40 19.37
N ASP A 98 3.96 -7.93 20.43
CA ASP A 98 3.33 -7.11 21.47
C ASP A 98 4.35 -6.15 22.08
N SER A 99 3.98 -4.87 22.21
CA SER A 99 4.85 -3.84 22.75
C SER A 99 4.81 -3.81 24.28
N ASP A 100 5.98 -3.56 24.87
CA ASP A 100 6.15 -3.32 26.29
C ASP A 100 5.79 -1.88 26.72
N GLY A 101 5.44 -1.01 25.76
CA GLY A 101 5.16 0.42 26.00
C GLY A 101 6.40 1.31 25.96
N TYR A 102 7.57 0.76 25.63
CA TYR A 102 8.82 1.51 25.45
C TYR A 102 9.35 1.37 24.03
N THR A 103 9.27 0.16 23.47
CA THR A 103 9.72 -0.14 22.12
C THR A 103 8.65 -0.85 21.31
N ILE A 104 8.71 -0.66 19.99
CA ILE A 104 7.80 -1.29 19.04
C ILE A 104 8.67 -1.99 18.00
N GLN A 105 8.48 -3.30 17.85
CA GLN A 105 9.10 -4.08 16.78
C GLN A 105 8.16 -4.06 15.59
N THR A 106 8.68 -3.66 14.43
CA THR A 106 7.86 -3.36 13.25
C THR A 106 8.50 -3.90 11.97
N ILE A 107 7.67 -4.01 10.93
CA ILE A 107 8.11 -4.05 9.54
C ILE A 107 7.59 -2.81 8.84
N GLU A 108 8.49 -2.10 8.16
CA GLU A 108 8.23 -0.79 7.58
C GLU A 108 8.86 -0.67 6.20
N GLN A 109 8.29 0.17 5.33
CA GLN A 109 8.89 0.57 4.06
C GLN A 109 9.39 2.01 4.14
N ASN A 110 10.29 2.42 3.23
CA ASN A 110 10.75 3.81 3.14
C ASN A 110 11.35 4.46 4.42
N VAL A 111 12.26 3.74 5.08
CA VAL A 111 13.04 4.19 6.25
C VAL A 111 14.56 4.14 6.05
N ASP A 112 15.06 3.69 4.90
CA ASP A 112 16.43 4.04 4.53
C ASP A 112 16.34 5.47 4.00
N GLY A 113 17.24 6.33 4.47
CA GLY A 113 17.29 7.71 4.03
C GLY A 113 17.45 7.85 2.50
N TYR A 114 17.56 9.09 2.05
CA TYR A 114 17.67 9.43 0.63
C TYR A 114 18.62 8.50 -0.15
N SER A 115 18.10 7.83 -1.17
CA SER A 115 18.86 7.08 -2.17
C SER A 115 18.49 7.56 -3.57
N ASP A 116 19.47 7.83 -4.42
CA ASP A 116 19.25 8.30 -5.81
C ASP A 116 20.28 7.62 -6.71
N ASN A 117 20.01 6.35 -7.00
CA ASN A 117 20.87 5.50 -7.81
C ASN A 117 20.75 5.83 -9.30
N ASN A 118 19.64 6.47 -9.72
CA ASN A 118 19.39 6.84 -11.10
C ASN A 118 19.89 8.27 -11.46
N GLY A 119 20.22 9.08 -10.46
CA GLY A 119 20.82 10.41 -10.59
C GLY A 119 19.83 11.51 -10.98
N ASP A 120 18.53 11.32 -10.77
CA ASP A 120 17.49 12.27 -11.18
C ASP A 120 17.12 13.31 -10.10
N GLY A 121 17.74 13.22 -8.92
CA GLY A 121 17.51 14.14 -7.80
C GLY A 121 16.25 13.84 -6.99
N ILE A 122 15.57 12.72 -7.25
CA ILE A 122 14.42 12.22 -6.50
C ILE A 122 14.87 10.98 -5.72
N ASN A 123 14.40 10.84 -4.49
CA ASN A 123 14.70 9.63 -3.72
C ASN A 123 13.99 8.43 -4.37
N ASP A 124 14.77 7.44 -4.83
CA ASP A 124 14.30 6.21 -5.46
C ASP A 124 13.19 5.54 -4.63
N GLN A 125 13.26 5.60 -3.30
CA GLN A 125 12.25 5.00 -2.42
C GLN A 125 10.85 5.65 -2.55
N PHE A 126 10.78 6.91 -2.99
CA PHE A 126 9.52 7.58 -3.33
C PHE A 126 9.07 7.34 -4.77
N GLN A 127 9.95 6.85 -5.64
CA GLN A 127 9.65 6.61 -7.05
C GLN A 127 9.16 5.20 -7.32
N VAL A 128 9.59 4.20 -6.54
CA VAL A 128 9.21 2.79 -6.75
C VAL A 128 8.71 2.09 -5.47
N GLY A 129 8.61 2.83 -4.36
CA GLY A 129 8.38 2.25 -3.03
C GLY A 129 9.68 1.69 -2.42
N GLY A 130 9.81 1.77 -1.09
CA GLY A 130 11.00 1.29 -0.38
C GLY A 130 10.92 -0.20 0.00
N PRO A 131 12.07 -0.90 0.17
CA PRO A 131 12.10 -2.27 0.67
C PRO A 131 11.45 -2.37 2.06
N ALA A 132 10.78 -3.50 2.32
CA ALA A 132 10.30 -3.82 3.66
C ALA A 132 11.49 -4.20 4.52
N ARG A 133 11.55 -3.67 5.74
CA ARG A 133 12.65 -3.95 6.68
C ARG A 133 12.16 -4.05 8.11
N TYR A 134 12.87 -4.86 8.89
CA TYR A 134 12.70 -4.90 10.34
C TYR A 134 13.20 -3.61 10.98
N VAL A 135 12.36 -2.99 11.81
CA VAL A 135 12.70 -1.80 12.58
C VAL A 135 12.34 -2.04 14.03
N THR A 136 13.11 -1.44 14.94
CA THR A 136 12.71 -1.29 16.34
C THR A 136 12.83 0.18 16.68
N ARG A 137 11.71 0.79 17.08
CA ARG A 137 11.62 2.21 17.40
C ARG A 137 11.02 2.45 18.77
N ALA A 138 11.33 3.60 19.34
CA ALA A 138 10.61 4.12 20.51
C ALA A 138 9.28 4.74 20.07
N PHE A 139 8.40 5.04 21.03
CA PHE A 139 7.13 5.74 20.77
C PHE A 139 7.32 7.19 20.32
N SER A 140 8.46 7.79 20.63
CA SER A 140 8.90 9.08 20.10
C SER A 140 10.42 9.11 19.98
N ASP A 141 10.89 9.63 18.87
CA ASP A 141 12.31 9.75 18.54
C ASP A 141 12.57 11.06 17.76
N GLY A 142 13.73 11.17 17.11
CA GLY A 142 14.12 12.35 16.33
C GLY A 142 13.34 12.53 15.03
N ASP A 143 12.65 11.50 14.54
CA ASP A 143 11.94 11.51 13.27
C ASP A 143 10.44 11.79 13.45
N GLY A 144 9.91 11.52 14.66
CA GLY A 144 8.50 11.76 14.96
C GLY A 144 7.99 11.11 16.25
N TYR A 145 6.69 10.82 16.27
CA TYR A 145 6.04 10.09 17.36
C TYR A 145 4.82 9.29 16.89
N ILE A 146 4.54 8.19 17.59
CA ILE A 146 3.39 7.33 17.33
C ILE A 146 2.11 8.05 17.73
N VAL A 147 1.15 8.12 16.80
CA VAL A 147 -0.17 8.73 17.04
C VAL A 147 -1.14 7.69 17.57
N GLY A 148 -1.09 6.48 17.00
CA GLY A 148 -1.99 5.38 17.30
C GLY A 148 -1.84 4.27 16.28
N TRP A 149 -2.79 3.34 16.27
CA TRP A 149 -2.78 2.20 15.37
C TRP A 149 -4.19 1.73 15.04
N ILE A 150 -4.29 1.06 13.89
CA ILE A 150 -5.47 0.35 13.43
C ILE A 150 -5.31 -1.10 13.88
N ARG A 151 -6.38 -1.69 14.41
CA ARG A 151 -6.46 -3.13 14.66
C ARG A 151 -7.35 -3.78 13.60
N PRO A 152 -6.77 -4.48 12.61
CA PRO A 152 -7.56 -5.20 11.62
C PRO A 152 -8.47 -6.26 12.27
N PRO A 153 -9.61 -6.60 11.64
CA PRO A 153 -10.57 -7.58 12.14
C PRO A 153 -10.07 -9.01 11.90
N TYR A 154 -8.99 -9.39 12.59
CA TYR A 154 -8.40 -10.72 12.52
C TYR A 154 -9.40 -11.81 12.97
N SER A 155 -9.29 -13.00 12.39
CA SER A 155 -10.00 -14.19 12.85
C SER A 155 -9.09 -15.21 13.52
N ASP A 156 -9.66 -16.05 14.40
CA ASP A 156 -8.94 -17.13 15.10
C ASP A 156 -8.56 -18.29 14.20
N THR A 157 -9.22 -18.42 13.05
CA THR A 157 -8.93 -19.42 12.03
C THR A 157 -8.62 -18.73 10.71
N SER A 158 -7.60 -19.22 9.99
CA SER A 158 -7.37 -18.82 8.61
C SER A 158 -8.49 -19.42 7.79
N SER A 159 -9.39 -18.59 7.26
CA SER A 159 -10.14 -19.03 6.10
C SER A 159 -9.12 -19.29 5.00
N GLU A 160 -9.09 -20.49 4.42
CA GLU A 160 -8.48 -20.70 3.11
C GLU A 160 -8.93 -19.52 2.26
N LYS A 161 -8.00 -18.66 1.82
CA LYS A 161 -8.32 -17.69 0.78
C LYS A 161 -9.03 -18.53 -0.27
N GLN A 162 -10.27 -18.18 -0.61
CA GLN A 162 -10.80 -18.61 -1.89
C GLN A 162 -9.68 -18.30 -2.85
N SER A 163 -9.05 -19.35 -3.39
CA SER A 163 -8.09 -19.22 -4.47
C SER A 163 -8.79 -18.25 -5.40
N GLN A 164 -8.28 -17.01 -5.51
CA GLN A 164 -8.82 -16.04 -6.45
C GLN A 164 -8.90 -16.83 -7.73
N SER A 165 -10.12 -17.16 -8.16
CA SER A 165 -10.34 -18.00 -9.32
C SER A 165 -9.48 -17.36 -10.39
N GLN A 166 -8.42 -18.06 -10.84
CA GLN A 166 -7.38 -17.50 -11.69
C GLN A 166 -8.08 -16.58 -12.67
N ALA A 167 -7.92 -15.26 -12.47
CA ALA A 167 -8.54 -14.30 -13.35
C ALA A 167 -8.11 -14.73 -14.75
N PRO A 168 -9.04 -14.85 -15.71
CA PRO A 168 -8.72 -15.40 -17.02
C PRO A 168 -7.46 -14.71 -17.51
N SER A 169 -6.41 -15.50 -17.75
CA SER A 169 -5.08 -14.98 -18.00
C SER A 169 -5.13 -14.06 -19.21
N GLY A 170 -4.90 -12.77 -18.97
CA GLY A 170 -4.95 -11.74 -20.00
C GLY A 170 -5.68 -10.48 -19.56
N PHE A 171 -5.36 -9.41 -20.26
CA PHE A 171 -6.04 -8.12 -20.14
C PHE A 171 -6.81 -7.84 -21.43
N ARG A 172 -7.83 -7.00 -21.35
CA ARG A 172 -8.45 -6.41 -22.55
C ARG A 172 -8.63 -4.92 -22.38
N LYS A 173 -8.59 -4.23 -23.51
CA LYS A 173 -9.01 -2.83 -23.58
C LYS A 173 -10.52 -2.75 -23.38
N LEU A 174 -10.96 -1.90 -22.46
CA LEU A 174 -12.39 -1.59 -22.25
C LEU A 174 -12.85 -0.50 -23.19
N LYS A 175 -12.12 0.63 -23.24
CA LYS A 175 -12.48 1.81 -24.01
C LYS A 175 -11.28 2.74 -24.25
N ASP A 176 -11.40 3.55 -25.29
CA ASP A 176 -10.66 4.81 -25.42
C ASP A 176 -11.40 5.88 -24.62
N GLU A 177 -10.67 6.62 -23.79
CA GLU A 177 -11.24 7.66 -22.95
C GLU A 177 -10.16 8.69 -22.61
N VAL A 178 -10.41 9.95 -22.94
CA VAL A 178 -9.55 11.05 -22.53
C VAL A 178 -10.06 11.57 -21.20
N GLY A 179 -9.31 11.31 -20.14
CA GLY A 179 -9.67 11.76 -18.79
C GLY A 179 -8.45 12.05 -17.94
N THR A 180 -8.69 12.49 -16.71
CA THR A 180 -7.65 12.62 -15.69
C THR A 180 -7.96 11.76 -14.47
N PHE A 181 -6.91 11.25 -13.83
CA PHE A 181 -7.01 10.57 -12.54
C PHE A 181 -6.49 11.47 -11.42
N GLU A 182 -6.99 11.24 -10.20
CA GLU A 182 -6.42 11.74 -8.95
C GLU A 182 -6.26 10.54 -8.01
N VAL A 183 -5.03 10.25 -7.58
CA VAL A 183 -4.72 9.12 -6.69
C VAL A 183 -5.24 9.41 -5.29
N MET A 184 -6.08 8.52 -4.76
CA MET A 184 -6.71 8.67 -3.45
C MET A 184 -6.11 7.77 -2.37
N VAL A 185 -5.30 6.79 -2.75
CA VAL A 185 -4.57 5.89 -1.83
C VAL A 185 -3.15 6.41 -1.52
N PRO A 186 -2.50 5.96 -0.44
CA PRO A 186 -1.19 6.51 -0.03
C PRO A 186 -0.09 6.34 -1.07
N ALA A 187 -0.07 5.18 -1.73
CA ALA A 187 0.93 4.82 -2.72
C ALA A 187 0.32 3.85 -3.74
N LEU A 188 0.57 4.05 -5.04
CA LEU A 188 -0.04 3.29 -6.13
C LEU A 188 0.96 2.98 -7.25
N ASN A 189 1.19 1.71 -7.53
CA ASN A 189 2.17 1.25 -8.53
C ASN A 189 1.72 1.52 -9.98
N VAL A 190 2.70 1.87 -10.80
CA VAL A 190 2.58 2.08 -12.25
C VAL A 190 3.46 1.05 -12.94
N ARG A 191 2.89 0.31 -13.88
CA ARG A 191 3.51 -0.84 -14.55
C ARG A 191 3.65 -0.66 -16.04
N ARG A 192 4.53 -1.46 -16.64
CA ARG A 192 4.72 -1.57 -18.09
C ARG A 192 3.68 -2.40 -18.82
N GLU A 193 3.00 -3.26 -18.07
CA GLU A 193 1.95 -4.12 -18.56
C GLU A 193 0.79 -4.07 -17.57
N PRO A 194 -0.48 -4.15 -18.03
CA PRO A 194 -1.65 -4.22 -17.16
C PRO A 194 -1.83 -5.64 -16.62
N SER A 195 -0.82 -6.08 -15.87
CA SER A 195 -0.74 -7.40 -15.24
C SER A 195 -0.11 -7.28 -13.86
N LEU A 196 -0.40 -8.26 -13.01
CA LEU A 196 0.15 -8.30 -11.64
C LEU A 196 1.67 -8.41 -11.62
N ASN A 197 2.27 -9.03 -12.62
CA ASN A 197 3.71 -9.23 -12.71
C ASN A 197 4.40 -8.22 -13.65
N GLY A 198 3.67 -7.20 -14.12
CA GLY A 198 4.21 -6.16 -14.98
C GLY A 198 5.31 -5.36 -14.26
N GLU A 199 6.40 -5.06 -14.97
CA GLU A 199 7.53 -4.26 -14.45
C GLU A 199 7.03 -2.94 -13.88
N ILE A 200 7.33 -2.68 -12.60
CA ILE A 200 7.02 -1.42 -11.92
C ILE A 200 8.00 -0.36 -12.41
N VAL A 201 7.47 0.78 -12.85
CA VAL A 201 8.25 1.89 -13.40
C VAL A 201 7.97 3.22 -12.74
N ALA A 202 6.96 3.28 -11.87
CA ALA A 202 6.75 4.35 -10.92
C ALA A 202 5.82 3.89 -9.79
N CYS A 203 5.76 4.66 -8.71
CA CYS A 203 4.82 4.55 -7.61
C CYS A 203 4.30 5.96 -7.30
N TYR A 204 3.02 6.22 -7.56
CA TYR A 204 2.41 7.52 -7.32
C TYR A 204 1.88 7.65 -5.91
N GLN A 205 2.08 8.83 -5.31
CA GLN A 205 1.58 9.15 -3.98
C GLN A 205 0.17 9.74 -4.02
N TYR A 206 -0.48 9.78 -2.86
CA TYR A 206 -1.76 10.45 -2.66
C TYR A 206 -1.77 11.88 -3.24
N GLY A 207 -2.86 12.23 -3.93
CA GLY A 207 -3.06 13.52 -4.56
C GLY A 207 -2.36 13.68 -5.92
N MET A 208 -1.57 12.70 -6.38
CA MET A 208 -0.97 12.74 -7.71
C MET A 208 -2.06 12.74 -8.79
N THR A 209 -1.94 13.64 -9.76
CA THR A 209 -2.85 13.74 -10.89
C THR A 209 -2.13 13.49 -12.21
N GLY A 210 -2.81 12.89 -13.18
CA GLY A 210 -2.29 12.69 -14.52
C GLY A 210 -3.39 12.42 -15.54
N THR A 211 -3.04 12.52 -16.82
CA THR A 211 -3.95 12.19 -17.92
C THR A 211 -3.90 10.70 -18.24
N TYR A 212 -5.01 10.15 -18.71
CA TYR A 212 -5.07 8.86 -19.37
C TYR A 212 -5.85 8.94 -20.69
N ASP A 213 -5.58 8.00 -21.60
CA ASP A 213 -6.20 7.95 -22.92
C ASP A 213 -6.99 6.66 -23.18
N SER A 214 -6.89 5.69 -22.27
CA SER A 214 -7.56 4.40 -22.41
C SER A 214 -7.72 3.69 -21.07
N VAL A 215 -8.75 2.83 -21.01
CA VAL A 215 -9.09 2.02 -19.83
C VAL A 215 -9.07 0.54 -20.21
N TYR A 216 -8.59 -0.30 -19.30
CA TYR A 216 -8.43 -1.74 -19.46
C TYR A 216 -9.00 -2.49 -18.24
N VAL A 217 -9.26 -3.77 -18.43
CA VAL A 217 -9.52 -4.73 -17.35
C VAL A 217 -8.56 -5.90 -17.49
N GLY A 218 -7.99 -6.36 -16.38
CA GLY A 218 -7.04 -7.46 -16.36
C GLY A 218 -6.70 -7.85 -14.93
N ASP A 219 -6.47 -9.13 -14.70
CA ASP A 219 -6.04 -9.70 -13.41
C ASP A 219 -6.87 -9.26 -12.18
N GLY A 220 -8.17 -8.99 -12.37
CA GLY A 220 -9.07 -8.56 -11.29
C GLY A 220 -9.05 -7.07 -10.99
N TYR A 221 -8.44 -6.23 -11.85
CA TYR A 221 -8.39 -4.79 -11.68
C TYR A 221 -8.89 -4.04 -12.91
N ILE A 222 -9.42 -2.83 -12.66
CA ILE A 222 -9.57 -1.80 -13.69
C ILE A 222 -8.26 -1.02 -13.77
N TRP A 223 -7.78 -0.75 -14.99
CA TRP A 223 -6.53 -0.05 -15.24
C TRP A 223 -6.76 1.16 -16.12
N VAL A 224 -6.07 2.27 -15.80
CA VAL A 224 -5.90 3.38 -16.75
C VAL A 224 -4.56 3.24 -17.46
N SER A 225 -4.45 3.77 -18.67
CA SER A 225 -3.22 3.73 -19.46
C SER A 225 -2.92 5.07 -20.14
N TYR A 226 -1.63 5.39 -20.24
CA TYR A 226 -1.11 6.63 -20.79
C TYR A 226 0.33 6.45 -21.30
N VAL A 227 0.78 7.37 -22.15
CA VAL A 227 2.18 7.46 -22.56
C VAL A 227 2.95 8.29 -21.51
N GLY A 228 3.88 7.66 -20.82
CA GLY A 228 4.72 8.32 -19.81
C GLY A 228 5.79 9.21 -20.44
N ALA A 229 6.51 9.97 -19.60
CA ALA A 229 7.61 10.85 -20.02
C ALA A 229 8.72 10.12 -20.80
N SER A 230 8.88 8.80 -20.58
CA SER A 230 9.82 7.97 -21.33
C SER A 230 9.39 7.70 -22.79
N GLY A 231 8.24 8.20 -23.24
CA GLY A 231 7.66 7.94 -24.56
C GLY A 231 7.05 6.54 -24.73
N MET A 232 6.96 5.77 -23.64
CA MET A 232 6.43 4.42 -23.64
C MET A 232 5.13 4.36 -22.85
N ARG A 233 4.28 3.38 -23.16
CA ARG A 233 2.97 3.20 -22.51
C ARG A 233 3.11 2.55 -21.14
N ASN A 234 2.39 3.12 -20.17
CA ASN A 234 2.29 2.65 -18.80
C ASN A 234 0.83 2.31 -18.45
N TYR A 235 0.65 1.55 -17.38
CA TYR A 235 -0.62 1.08 -16.88
C TYR A 235 -0.65 1.24 -15.36
N MET A 236 -1.78 1.66 -14.81
CA MET A 236 -1.96 1.83 -13.37
C MET A 236 -3.30 1.24 -12.98
N ALA A 237 -3.32 0.29 -12.05
CA ALA A 237 -4.56 -0.25 -11.52
C ALA A 237 -5.23 0.80 -10.65
N VAL A 238 -6.52 1.03 -10.86
CA VAL A 238 -7.28 2.11 -10.25
C VAL A 238 -8.48 1.62 -9.44
N GLY A 239 -8.57 0.31 -9.23
CA GLY A 239 -9.52 -0.31 -8.32
C GLY A 239 -9.79 -1.78 -8.66
N ASP A 240 -10.35 -2.49 -7.68
CA ASP A 240 -10.77 -3.88 -7.87
C ASP A 240 -11.92 -3.96 -8.87
N ALA A 241 -11.86 -4.96 -9.74
CA ALA A 241 -12.84 -5.19 -10.79
C ALA A 241 -13.81 -6.32 -10.43
N ASP A 242 -15.10 -6.07 -10.59
CA ASP A 242 -16.12 -7.11 -10.77
C ASP A 242 -16.61 -7.03 -12.22
N GLY A 243 -16.07 -7.91 -13.07
CA GLY A 243 -16.22 -7.80 -14.53
C GLY A 243 -15.65 -6.48 -15.04
N ASP A 244 -16.48 -5.63 -15.60
CA ASP A 244 -16.10 -4.34 -16.20
C ASP A 244 -16.24 -3.15 -15.23
N TYR A 245 -16.69 -3.42 -14.00
CA TYR A 245 -17.00 -2.38 -13.02
C TYR A 245 -15.88 -2.24 -12.00
N ASN A 246 -15.47 -1.01 -11.74
CA ASN A 246 -14.62 -0.68 -10.60
C ASN A 246 -15.49 -0.67 -9.34
N VAL A 247 -15.31 -1.68 -8.48
CA VAL A 247 -16.11 -1.85 -7.25
C VAL A 247 -15.40 -1.35 -5.99
N ASN A 248 -14.10 -1.08 -6.09
CA ASN A 248 -13.30 -0.56 -4.98
C ASN A 248 -12.22 0.42 -5.52
N PRO A 249 -12.57 1.70 -5.72
CA PRO A 249 -11.71 2.64 -6.45
C PRO A 249 -10.52 3.16 -5.63
N TYR A 250 -9.36 3.22 -6.29
CA TYR A 250 -8.11 3.79 -5.76
C TYR A 250 -7.87 5.23 -6.23
N CYS A 251 -8.58 5.64 -7.28
CA CYS A 251 -8.50 6.97 -7.87
C CYS A 251 -9.90 7.57 -8.06
N LYS A 252 -9.96 8.90 -8.14
CA LYS A 252 -11.08 9.61 -8.80
C LYS A 252 -10.77 9.79 -10.28
N PHE A 253 -11.82 9.94 -11.09
CA PHE A 253 -11.74 10.12 -12.54
C PHE A 253 -12.55 11.34 -12.96
N TYR A 254 -12.03 12.11 -13.93
CA TYR A 254 -12.62 13.36 -14.44
C TYR A 254 -12.57 13.43 -15.96
#